data_AF-A0A7C4LZ89-F1
#
_entry.id   AF-A0A7C4LZ89-F1
#
_cell.length_a   1.000
_cell.length_b   1.000
_cell.length_c   1.000
_cell.angle_alpha   90.00
_cell.angle_beta   90.00
_cell.angle_gamma   90.00
#
_symmetry.space_group_name_H-M   'P 1'
#
loop_
_entity.id
_entity.type
_entity.pdbx_description
1 polymer ?
#
loop_
_entity_poly.entity_id
_entity_poly.type
_entity_poly.pdbx_seq_one_letter_code
_entity_poly.pdbx_strand_id
1 'polypeptide(L)'
;MRRSRRLLAAALVALVLPPAAAAIDVLFSWPADPDPAVTGYAVYRRTGGADWEKIDELPLAALDDPGHPAVVVTGLSPGATYWLAAASLYGDGTEGGLFASTCLRVGDAVFACSDEEEDATRVYVSCFLATAGR
;
A
#
# COMPACT_ATOMS: atom_id res chain seq x y z
N MET A 1 14.91 -20.81 68.27
CA MET A 1 14.12 -21.04 67.05
C MET A 1 13.86 -19.70 66.35
N ARG A 2 14.60 -19.34 65.29
CA ARG A 2 14.38 -18.13 64.47
C ARG A 2 13.83 -18.56 63.11
N ARG A 3 12.56 -18.26 62.83
CA ARG A 3 11.92 -18.53 61.52
C ARG A 3 12.31 -17.42 60.55
N SER A 4 13.31 -17.70 59.71
CA SER A 4 13.70 -16.88 58.55
C SER A 4 12.63 -17.00 57.46
N ARG A 5 11.80 -15.95 57.29
CA ARG A 5 10.93 -15.81 56.12
C ARG A 5 11.78 -15.41 54.93
N ARG A 6 12.02 -16.36 54.01
CA ARG A 6 12.64 -16.07 52.71
C ARG A 6 11.58 -15.34 51.86
N LEU A 7 11.76 -14.04 51.68
CA LEU A 7 10.98 -13.25 50.74
C LEU A 7 11.44 -13.62 49.33
N LEU A 8 10.61 -14.37 48.60
CA LEU A 8 10.76 -14.62 47.17
C LEU A 8 10.35 -13.33 46.44
N ALA A 9 11.31 -12.58 45.92
CA ALA A 9 11.06 -11.48 45.00
C ALA A 9 10.84 -12.07 43.59
N ALA A 10 9.59 -12.12 43.14
CA ALA A 10 9.26 -12.46 41.77
C ALA A 10 9.56 -11.25 40.87
N ALA A 11 10.59 -11.35 40.02
CA ALA A 11 10.89 -10.34 39.02
C ALA A 11 9.87 -10.41 37.89
N LEU A 12 8.94 -9.46 37.85
CA LEU A 12 8.04 -9.23 36.72
C LEU A 12 8.84 -8.59 35.58
N VAL A 13 9.23 -9.39 34.58
CA VAL A 13 9.73 -8.87 33.31
C VAL A 13 8.52 -8.36 32.54
N ALA A 14 8.37 -7.04 32.46
CA ALA A 14 7.38 -6.42 31.59
C ALA A 14 7.82 -6.62 30.12
N LEU A 15 7.07 -7.40 29.37
CA LEU A 15 7.25 -7.55 27.93
C LEU A 15 6.83 -6.24 27.26
N VAL A 16 7.79 -5.36 26.96
CA VAL A 16 7.53 -4.16 26.15
C VAL A 16 7.31 -4.64 24.72
N LEU A 17 6.03 -4.75 24.30
CA LEU A 17 5.73 -4.94 22.88
C LEU A 17 6.15 -3.66 22.14
N PRO A 18 6.93 -3.75 21.05
CA PRO A 18 7.13 -2.60 20.18
C PRO A 18 5.77 -2.12 19.67
N PRO A 19 5.55 -0.79 19.56
CA PRO A 19 4.33 -0.28 18.96
C PRO A 19 4.20 -0.87 17.55
N ALA A 20 3.02 -1.41 17.22
CA ALA A 20 2.72 -1.78 15.85
C ALA A 20 2.88 -0.52 15.00
N ALA A 21 3.81 -0.54 14.05
CA ALA A 21 3.93 0.54 13.10
C ALA A 21 2.59 0.68 12.38
N ALA A 22 1.98 1.87 12.42
CA ALA A 22 0.70 2.09 11.78
C ALA A 22 0.85 1.86 10.27
N ALA A 23 -0.07 1.11 9.69
CA ALA A 23 -0.10 0.96 8.25
C ALA A 23 -0.49 2.30 7.59
N ILE A 24 0.08 2.56 6.43
CA ILE A 24 -0.14 3.77 5.65
C ILE A 24 -1.01 3.43 4.44
N ASP A 25 -1.89 4.36 4.09
CA ASP A 25 -2.72 4.30 2.90
C ASP A 25 -2.24 5.36 1.90
N VAL A 26 -2.22 5.01 0.62
CA VAL A 26 -1.80 5.92 -0.46
C VAL A 26 -2.84 5.94 -1.57
N LEU A 27 -3.05 7.11 -2.17
CA LEU A 27 -3.82 7.23 -3.40
C LEU A 27 -2.91 6.89 -4.58
N PHE A 28 -3.23 5.81 -5.29
CA PHE A 28 -2.59 5.41 -6.53
C PHE A 28 -3.48 5.79 -7.70
N SER A 29 -2.95 6.57 -8.64
CA SER A 29 -3.66 7.02 -9.85
C SER A 29 -2.85 6.71 -11.09
N TRP A 30 -3.52 6.44 -12.21
CA TRP A 30 -2.91 6.13 -13.50
C TRP A 30 -3.63 6.84 -14.64
N PRO A 31 -2.99 7.01 -15.82
CA PRO A 31 -3.71 7.47 -17.01
C PRO A 31 -4.72 6.42 -17.48
N ALA A 32 -5.89 6.87 -17.92
CA ALA A 32 -6.86 5.98 -18.55
C ALA A 32 -6.30 5.38 -19.84
N ASP A 33 -6.62 4.10 -20.10
CA ASP A 33 -6.34 3.45 -21.36
C ASP A 33 -7.29 4.01 -22.44
N PRO A 34 -6.77 4.48 -23.59
CA PRO A 34 -7.61 5.06 -24.64
C PRO A 34 -8.43 4.02 -25.41
N ASP A 35 -8.20 2.71 -25.24
CA ASP A 35 -8.98 1.67 -25.92
C ASP A 35 -10.44 1.65 -25.39
N PRO A 36 -11.44 1.91 -26.25
CA PRO A 36 -12.85 1.92 -25.84
C PRO A 36 -13.38 0.54 -25.43
N ALA A 37 -12.65 -0.55 -25.68
CA ALA A 37 -13.00 -1.90 -25.24
C ALA A 37 -12.68 -2.16 -23.76
N VAL A 38 -11.95 -1.26 -23.10
CA VAL A 38 -11.65 -1.37 -21.66
C VAL A 38 -12.93 -1.20 -20.85
N THR A 39 -13.14 -2.15 -19.94
CA THR A 39 -14.30 -2.23 -19.04
C THR A 39 -13.96 -2.05 -17.57
N GLY A 40 -12.68 -2.04 -17.24
CA GLY A 40 -12.19 -1.82 -15.88
C GLY A 40 -10.68 -1.89 -15.80
N TYR A 41 -10.16 -1.90 -14.58
CA TYR A 41 -8.74 -2.03 -14.28
C TYR A 41 -8.50 -3.01 -13.14
N ALA A 42 -7.43 -3.79 -13.24
CA ALA A 42 -6.85 -4.52 -12.12
C ALA A 42 -5.70 -3.70 -11.52
N VAL A 43 -5.58 -3.69 -10.20
CA VAL A 43 -4.50 -3.01 -9.48
C VAL A 43 -3.61 -4.06 -8.84
N TYR A 44 -2.30 -3.89 -9.04
CA TYR A 44 -1.29 -4.81 -8.59
C TYR A 44 -0.35 -4.15 -7.59
N ARG A 45 0.13 -4.97 -6.65
CA ARG A 45 1.14 -4.61 -5.67
C ARG A 45 2.23 -5.66 -5.64
N ARG A 46 3.47 -5.22 -5.53
CA ARG A 46 4.64 -6.05 -5.23
C ARG A 46 5.35 -5.47 -4.03
N THR A 47 5.85 -6.33 -3.14
CA THR A 47 6.63 -5.91 -1.96
C THR A 47 8.06 -6.45 -2.07
N GLY A 48 9.05 -5.56 -2.01
CA GLY A 48 10.45 -5.94 -2.19
C GLY A 48 10.69 -6.72 -3.50
N GLY A 49 11.36 -7.85 -3.39
CA GLY A 49 11.66 -8.73 -4.53
C GLY A 49 10.55 -9.72 -4.91
N ALA A 50 9.41 -9.73 -4.22
CA ALA A 50 8.34 -10.73 -4.40
C ALA A 50 7.67 -10.67 -5.77
N ASP A 51 6.75 -11.59 -6.04
CA ASP A 51 5.91 -11.54 -7.24
C ASP A 51 4.84 -10.44 -7.14
N TRP A 52 4.24 -10.09 -8.27
CA TRP A 52 3.09 -9.19 -8.33
C TRP A 52 1.83 -9.89 -7.82
N GLU A 53 1.12 -9.22 -6.92
CA GLU A 53 -0.15 -9.63 -6.34
C GLU A 53 -1.25 -8.71 -6.87
N LYS A 54 -2.33 -9.27 -7.41
CA LYS A 54 -3.55 -8.50 -7.72
C LYS A 54 -4.26 -8.18 -6.41
N ILE A 55 -4.40 -6.89 -6.12
CA ILE A 55 -5.00 -6.40 -4.87
C ILE A 55 -6.38 -5.79 -5.06
N ASP A 56 -6.74 -5.41 -6.29
CA ASP A 56 -8.06 -4.87 -6.59
C ASP A 56 -8.47 -5.11 -8.06
N GLU A 57 -9.77 -5.11 -8.30
CA GLU A 57 -10.40 -5.10 -9.63
C GLU A 57 -11.56 -4.12 -9.64
N LEU A 58 -11.46 -3.11 -10.50
CA LEU A 58 -12.34 -1.95 -10.52
C LEU A 58 -13.04 -1.88 -11.88
N PRO A 59 -14.34 -2.21 -11.98
CA PRO A 59 -15.10 -1.91 -13.20
C PRO A 59 -15.16 -0.40 -13.40
N LEU A 60 -15.20 0.09 -14.65
CA LEU A 60 -15.25 1.54 -14.92
C LEU A 60 -16.41 2.25 -14.21
N ALA A 61 -17.54 1.57 -14.05
CA ALA A 61 -18.72 2.10 -13.36
C ALA A 61 -18.53 2.31 -11.84
N ALA A 62 -17.49 1.74 -11.24
CA ALA A 62 -17.15 1.94 -9.83
C ALA A 62 -16.12 3.06 -9.61
N LEU A 63 -15.54 3.62 -10.67
CA LEU A 63 -14.61 4.73 -10.58
C LEU A 63 -15.36 6.06 -10.50
N ASP A 64 -14.91 6.94 -9.61
CA ASP A 64 -15.46 8.29 -9.49
C ASP A 64 -15.19 9.14 -10.75
N ASP A 65 -14.00 8.99 -11.35
CA ASP A 65 -13.60 9.62 -12.62
C ASP A 65 -12.85 8.60 -13.50
N PRO A 66 -13.53 7.95 -14.48
CA PRO A 66 -12.90 7.02 -15.41
C PRO A 66 -11.80 7.64 -16.29
N GLY A 67 -11.75 8.96 -16.46
CA GLY A 67 -10.69 9.65 -17.20
C GLY A 67 -9.40 9.86 -16.40
N HIS A 68 -9.50 9.81 -15.06
CA HIS A 68 -8.39 9.91 -14.13
C HIS A 68 -8.53 8.86 -13.02
N PRO A 69 -8.42 7.56 -13.38
CA PRO A 69 -8.68 6.47 -12.46
C PRO A 69 -7.71 6.51 -11.27
N ALA A 70 -8.25 6.23 -10.08
CA ALA A 70 -7.47 6.16 -8.85
C ALA A 70 -8.09 5.22 -7.82
N VAL A 71 -7.25 4.64 -6.94
CA VAL A 71 -7.67 3.81 -5.81
C VAL A 71 -6.81 4.08 -4.58
N VAL A 72 -7.40 3.90 -3.40
CA VAL A 72 -6.63 3.91 -2.14
C VAL A 72 -6.04 2.53 -1.91
N VAL A 73 -4.71 2.42 -1.99
CA VAL A 73 -3.98 1.21 -1.60
C VAL A 73 -3.66 1.30 -0.12
N THR A 74 -4.22 0.37 0.66
CA THR A 74 -4.10 0.34 2.12
C THR A 74 -3.06 -0.67 2.60
N GLY A 75 -2.69 -0.60 3.87
CA GLY A 75 -1.90 -1.66 4.50
C GLY A 75 -0.40 -1.61 4.19
N LEU A 76 0.14 -0.43 3.83
CA LEU A 76 1.55 -0.27 3.53
C LEU A 76 2.36 -0.12 4.81
N SER A 77 3.31 -1.03 5.04
CA SER A 77 4.10 -1.05 6.27
C SER A 77 5.31 -0.12 6.19
N PRO A 78 5.56 0.70 7.23
CA PRO A 78 6.83 1.42 7.36
C PRO A 78 8.04 0.47 7.30
N GLY A 79 9.10 0.91 6.62
CA GLY A 79 10.31 0.15 6.35
C GLY A 79 10.25 -0.73 5.09
N ALA A 80 9.10 -0.85 4.42
CA ALA A 80 8.96 -1.63 3.20
C ALA A 80 9.05 -0.76 1.93
N THR A 81 9.44 -1.40 0.83
CA THR A 81 9.36 -0.84 -0.52
C THR A 81 8.30 -1.59 -1.30
N TYR A 82 7.41 -0.85 -1.95
CA TYR A 82 6.32 -1.37 -2.75
C TYR A 82 6.43 -0.89 -4.18
N TRP A 83 5.93 -1.71 -5.11
CA TRP A 83 5.64 -1.31 -6.47
C TRP A 83 4.15 -1.46 -6.69
N LEU A 84 3.54 -0.47 -7.33
CA LEU A 84 2.14 -0.49 -7.75
C LEU A 84 2.09 -0.42 -9.26
N ALA A 85 1.10 -1.08 -9.86
CA ALA A 85 0.83 -1.03 -11.30
C ALA A 85 -0.65 -1.25 -11.56
N ALA A 86 -1.11 -0.83 -12.74
CA ALA A 86 -2.44 -1.11 -13.24
C ALA A 86 -2.38 -2.07 -14.43
N ALA A 87 -3.47 -2.77 -14.72
CA ALA A 87 -3.69 -3.49 -15.98
C ALA A 87 -5.12 -3.23 -16.46
N SER A 88 -5.30 -3.08 -17.77
CA SER A 88 -6.62 -2.89 -18.38
C SER A 88 -7.38 -4.22 -18.42
N LEU A 89 -8.67 -4.19 -18.06
CA LEU A 89 -9.58 -5.33 -18.14
C LEU A 89 -10.58 -5.13 -19.28
N TYR A 90 -10.72 -6.13 -20.13
CA TYR A 90 -11.58 -6.09 -21.31
C TYR A 90 -12.87 -6.91 -21.10
N GLY A 91 -13.92 -6.56 -21.84
CA GLY A 91 -15.25 -7.19 -21.68
C GLY A 91 -15.31 -8.69 -22.03
N ASP A 92 -14.29 -9.22 -22.68
CA ASP A 92 -14.12 -10.66 -22.96
C ASP A 92 -13.41 -11.41 -21.81
N GLY A 93 -13.04 -10.72 -20.73
CA GLY A 93 -12.27 -11.27 -19.61
C GLY A 93 -10.76 -11.28 -19.83
N THR A 94 -10.27 -10.74 -20.95
CA THR A 94 -8.85 -10.55 -21.18
C THR A 94 -8.30 -9.48 -20.24
N GLU A 95 -7.06 -9.67 -19.80
CA GLU A 95 -6.30 -8.68 -19.05
C GLU A 95 -5.07 -8.26 -19.84
N GLY A 96 -4.81 -6.94 -19.89
CA GLY A 96 -3.63 -6.37 -20.52
C GLY A 96 -2.34 -6.58 -19.71
N GLY A 97 -1.23 -6.09 -20.26
CA GLY A 97 0.03 -6.03 -19.52
C GLY A 97 -0.01 -4.98 -18.40
N LEU A 98 0.84 -5.16 -17.38
CA LEU A 98 1.03 -4.16 -16.33
C LEU A 98 1.60 -2.85 -16.92
N PHE A 99 1.03 -1.72 -16.53
CA PHE A 99 1.45 -0.38 -16.91
C PHE A 99 1.35 0.59 -15.72
N ALA A 100 1.76 1.85 -15.94
CA ALA A 100 1.76 2.92 -14.93
C ALA A 100 2.46 2.49 -13.62
N SER A 101 3.57 1.75 -13.75
CA SER A 101 4.25 1.21 -12.59
C SER A 101 4.97 2.31 -11.81
N THR A 102 4.75 2.37 -10.51
CA THR A 102 5.43 3.30 -9.61
C THR A 102 6.04 2.55 -8.44
N CYS A 103 7.18 3.03 -7.96
CA CYS A 103 7.86 2.50 -6.78
C CYS A 103 7.67 3.47 -5.60
N LEU A 104 7.45 2.92 -4.40
CA LEU A 104 7.18 3.65 -3.17
C LEU A 104 8.06 3.11 -2.05
N ARG A 105 8.78 4.00 -1.35
CA ARG A 105 9.44 3.70 -0.06
C ARG A 105 8.61 4.29 1.07
N VAL A 106 8.25 3.43 2.01
CA VAL A 106 7.38 3.79 3.14
C VAL A 106 8.25 3.94 4.38
N GLY A 107 8.34 5.14 4.92
CA GLY A 107 8.97 5.44 6.22
C GLY A 107 8.01 6.23 7.10
N ASP A 108 8.50 7.26 7.78
CA ASP A 108 7.65 8.26 8.45
C ASP A 108 6.82 9.08 7.45
N ALA A 109 7.27 9.09 6.19
CA ALA A 109 6.54 9.58 5.03
C ALA A 109 6.70 8.59 3.87
N VAL A 110 5.81 8.67 2.88
CA VAL A 110 5.92 7.88 1.65
C VAL A 110 6.61 8.71 0.59
N PHE A 111 7.65 8.14 -0.02
CA PHE A 111 8.38 8.76 -1.11
C PHE A 111 8.28 7.86 -2.33
N ALA A 112 8.04 8.45 -3.51
CA ALA A 112 8.31 7.75 -4.75
C ALA A 112 9.79 7.38 -4.78
N CYS A 113 10.11 6.18 -5.28
CA CYS A 113 11.50 5.87 -5.58
C CYS A 113 11.94 6.87 -6.66
N SER A 114 12.98 7.64 -6.37
CA SER A 114 13.57 8.51 -7.36
C SER A 114 14.17 7.62 -8.46
N ASP A 115 13.59 7.67 -9.63
CA ASP A 115 14.24 7.20 -10.84
C ASP A 115 14.87 8.47 -11.45
N GLU A 116 16.16 8.45 -11.80
CA GLU A 116 16.76 9.47 -12.68
C GLU A 116 16.22 9.36 -14.13
N GLU A 117 15.12 8.65 -14.35
CA GLU A 117 14.61 8.32 -15.69
C GLU A 117 13.27 9.03 -15.94
N GLU A 118 13.29 9.82 -17.01
CA GLU A 118 12.21 10.63 -17.55
C GLU A 118 10.95 9.77 -17.80
N ASP A 119 10.04 9.67 -16.82
CA ASP A 119 8.58 9.50 -16.97
C ASP A 119 7.89 9.19 -15.62
N ALA A 120 8.34 9.81 -14.52
CA ALA A 120 7.74 9.59 -13.21
C ALA A 120 6.31 10.15 -13.14
N THR A 121 5.32 9.26 -12.99
CA THR A 121 3.93 9.61 -12.66
C THR A 121 3.90 10.29 -11.29
N ARG A 122 3.26 11.46 -11.21
CA ARG A 122 3.11 12.21 -9.95
C ARG A 122 2.21 11.44 -8.99
N VAL A 123 2.79 10.75 -8.02
CA VAL A 123 2.05 10.18 -6.89
C VAL A 123 1.75 11.30 -5.90
N TYR A 124 0.48 11.67 -5.77
CA TYR A 124 0.01 12.56 -4.70
C TYR A 124 -0.19 11.72 -3.43
N VAL A 125 0.83 11.69 -2.59
CA VAL A 125 0.72 11.08 -1.25
C VAL A 125 0.04 12.07 -0.31
N SER A 126 -1.27 11.97 -0.15
CA SER A 126 -1.98 12.58 0.97
C SER A 126 -2.12 11.54 2.10
N CYS A 127 -1.23 11.58 3.09
CA CYS A 127 -1.43 10.83 4.33
C CYS A 127 -2.66 11.42 5.05
N PHE A 128 -3.77 10.67 5.09
CA PHE A 128 -4.82 10.96 6.07
C PHE A 128 -4.34 10.46 7.42
N LEU A 129 -3.92 11.37 8.30
CA LEU A 129 -3.70 11.04 9.70
C LEU A 129 -5.05 10.61 10.28
N ALA A 130 -5.31 9.31 10.35
CA ALA A 130 -6.34 8.77 11.22
C ALA A 130 -5.89 9.04 12.66
N THR A 131 -6.27 10.20 13.19
CA THR A 131 -6.21 10.45 14.63
C THR A 131 -7.04 9.36 15.28
N ALA A 132 -6.40 8.39 15.94
CA ALA A 132 -7.07 7.47 16.83
C ALA A 132 -7.69 8.31 17.96
N GLY A 133 -8.96 8.67 17.78
CA GLY A 133 -9.72 9.47 18.72
C GLY A 133 -10.12 8.63 19.92
N ARG A 134 -9.35 8.84 21.01
CA ARG A 134 -9.69 8.79 22.44
C ARG A 134 -10.28 7.51 23.05
#